data_AF-A0A7G2MAA8-F1
#
_entry.id   AF-A0A7G2MAA8-F1
#
_cell.length_a   1.000
_cell.length_b   1.000
_cell.length_c   1.000
_cell.angle_alpha   90.00
_cell.angle_beta   90.00
_cell.angle_gamma   90.00
#
_symmetry.space_group_name_H-M   'P 1'
#
loop_
_entity.id
_entity.type
_entity.pdbx_description
1 polymer ?
#
loop_
_entity_poly.entity_id
_entity_poly.type
_entity_poly.pdbx_seq_one_letter_code
_entity_poly.pdbx_strand_id
1 'polypeptide(L)'
;MKQKQDILHSMIIEVTMVLLASMVAFQVCNMLGIRMSLIPLVMVIGYVIQKLLYHLCIISARYIVDAIPPSFLISVKKCVSKKAQSLAYSPTSNCEEVQKKRMELFHYEYQREQQQYQWQKEREEDEKLNAILRYTRDTFKRFDLEETEIYQICESVRYFATNRQVLSATEIHIKKHTSLTQISLKNFAWNIAFQYNIGRDMTTSFVMATFAEWFANSTFDTVRKNLRTTTGRHKIEIDENILSKYIV
;
A
#
# COMPACT_ATOMS: atom_id res chain seq x y z
N MET A 1 38.30 -5.08 -25.18
CA MET A 1 36.90 -4.93 -24.69
C MET A 1 36.67 -5.60 -23.33
N LYS A 2 37.13 -6.85 -23.09
CA LYS A 2 37.01 -7.54 -21.78
C LYS A 2 37.52 -6.74 -20.57
N GLN A 3 38.71 -6.15 -20.66
CA GLN A 3 39.31 -5.39 -19.56
C GLN A 3 38.47 -4.17 -19.09
N LYS A 4 37.75 -3.50 -19.99
CA LYS A 4 36.84 -2.39 -19.61
C LYS A 4 35.59 -2.88 -18.90
N GLN A 5 35.11 -4.08 -19.26
CA GLN A 5 33.95 -4.70 -18.65
C GLN A 5 34.26 -5.20 -17.23
N ASP A 6 35.46 -5.75 -17.01
CA ASP A 6 35.91 -6.19 -15.68
C ASP A 6 36.06 -5.02 -14.70
N ILE A 7 36.57 -3.88 -15.18
CA ILE A 7 36.68 -2.64 -14.39
C ILE A 7 35.28 -2.10 -14.03
N LEU A 8 34.36 -2.08 -14.99
CA LEU A 8 33.01 -1.58 -14.78
C LEU A 8 32.22 -2.46 -13.81
N HIS A 9 32.35 -3.80 -13.90
CA HIS A 9 31.77 -4.72 -12.92
C HIS A 9 32.38 -4.52 -11.52
N SER A 10 33.70 -4.31 -11.42
CA SER A 10 34.35 -4.03 -10.14
C SER A 10 33.81 -2.75 -9.48
N MET A 11 33.63 -1.68 -10.26
CA MET A 11 33.08 -0.42 -9.75
C MET A 11 31.61 -0.55 -9.30
N ILE A 12 30.79 -1.29 -10.06
CA ILE A 12 29.39 -1.53 -9.68
C ILE A 12 29.30 -2.27 -8.34
N ILE A 13 30.13 -3.30 -8.14
CA ILE A 13 30.16 -4.06 -6.89
C ILE A 13 30.56 -3.15 -5.73
N GLU A 14 31.57 -2.31 -5.92
CA GLU A 14 32.06 -1.40 -4.87
C GLU A 14 31.02 -0.34 -4.48
N VAL A 15 30.35 0.28 -5.45
CA VAL A 15 29.26 1.25 -5.21
C VAL A 15 28.09 0.58 -4.48
N THR A 16 27.69 -0.62 -4.92
CA THR A 16 26.58 -1.35 -4.30
C THR A 16 26.89 -1.71 -2.84
N MET A 17 28.13 -2.10 -2.54
CA MET A 17 28.57 -2.43 -1.19
C MET A 17 28.54 -1.22 -0.25
N VAL A 18 28.98 -0.04 -0.73
CA VAL A 18 28.95 1.20 0.05
C VAL A 18 27.50 1.63 0.34
N LEU A 19 26.61 1.55 -0.65
CA LEU A 19 25.20 1.87 -0.47
C LEU A 19 24.55 0.96 0.57
N LEU A 20 24.78 -0.36 0.50
CA LEU A 20 24.27 -1.31 1.49
C LEU A 20 24.79 -1.02 2.90
N ALA A 21 26.08 -0.74 3.05
CA ALA A 21 26.67 -0.39 4.34
C ALA A 21 26.03 0.89 4.93
N SER A 22 25.72 1.88 4.09
CA SER A 22 25.07 3.12 4.51
C SER A 22 23.64 2.90 5.00
N MET A 23 22.86 2.05 4.31
CA MET A 23 21.48 1.73 4.71
C MET A 23 21.44 0.99 6.04
N VAL A 24 22.33 0.01 6.22
CA VAL A 24 22.44 -0.76 7.47
C VAL A 24 22.91 0.12 8.62
N ALA A 25 23.93 0.96 8.41
CA ALA A 25 24.43 1.87 9.45
C ALA A 25 23.34 2.83 9.93
N PHE A 26 22.52 3.37 9.02
CA PHE A 26 21.41 4.25 9.37
C PHE A 26 20.35 3.52 10.22
N GLN A 27 19.95 2.31 9.82
CA GLN A 27 18.99 1.49 10.56
C GLN A 27 19.49 1.12 11.95
N VAL A 28 20.75 0.72 12.08
CA VAL A 28 21.37 0.36 13.36
C VAL A 28 21.47 1.56 14.29
N CYS A 29 21.86 2.73 13.77
CA CYS A 29 21.93 3.96 14.57
C CYS A 29 20.55 4.38 15.10
N ASN A 30 19.50 4.24 14.27
CA ASN A 30 18.12 4.54 14.65
C ASN A 30 17.59 3.57 15.72
N MET A 31 17.90 2.27 15.59
CA MET A 31 17.46 1.24 16.53
C MET A 31 18.14 1.33 17.91
N LEU A 32 19.43 1.67 17.93
CA LEU A 32 20.25 1.72 19.16
C LEU A 32 20.28 3.10 19.81
N GLY A 33 19.57 4.09 19.26
CA GLY A 33 19.55 5.46 19.80
C GLY A 33 20.92 6.16 19.77
N ILE A 34 21.77 5.79 18.82
CA ILE A 34 23.13 6.34 18.70
C ILE A 34 23.03 7.77 18.14
N ARG A 35 23.85 8.69 18.67
CA ARG A 35 23.90 10.08 18.18
C ARG A 35 24.22 10.11 16.68
N MET A 36 23.46 10.90 15.93
CA MET A 36 23.61 11.05 14.47
C MET A 36 25.04 11.40 14.03
N SER A 37 25.82 12.09 14.87
CA SER A 37 27.23 12.43 14.61
C SER A 37 28.16 11.21 14.51
N LEU A 38 27.75 10.02 14.96
CA LEU A 38 28.55 8.79 14.96
C LEU A 38 28.24 7.87 13.76
N ILE A 39 27.26 8.23 12.91
CA ILE A 39 26.91 7.45 11.70
C ILE A 39 28.12 7.16 10.80
N PRO A 40 29.02 8.11 10.51
CA PRO A 40 30.17 7.84 9.66
C PRO A 40 31.10 6.77 10.25
N LEU A 41 31.23 6.74 11.57
CA LEU A 41 32.07 5.77 12.29
C LEU A 41 31.45 4.37 12.22
N VAL A 42 30.14 4.27 12.42
CA VAL A 42 29.38 3.02 12.27
C VAL A 42 29.40 2.53 10.81
N MET A 43 29.32 3.44 9.84
CA MET A 43 29.40 3.12 8.41
C MET A 43 30.76 2.54 8.03
N VAL A 44 31.87 3.12 8.51
CA VAL A 44 33.23 2.62 8.24
C VAL A 44 33.42 1.22 8.85
N ILE A 45 32.99 1.01 10.09
CA ILE A 45 33.07 -0.29 10.76
C ILE A 45 32.21 -1.33 10.00
N GLY A 46 30.98 -0.97 9.64
CA GLY A 46 30.08 -1.83 8.87
C GLY A 46 30.65 -2.20 7.50
N TYR A 47 31.24 -1.24 6.79
CA TYR A 47 31.88 -1.49 5.49
C TYR A 47 33.05 -2.47 5.60
N VAL A 48 33.91 -2.35 6.61
CA VAL A 48 35.04 -3.27 6.82
C VAL A 48 34.53 -4.69 7.09
N ILE A 49 33.53 -4.85 7.96
CA ILE A 49 32.92 -6.16 8.25
C ILE A 49 32.30 -6.76 6.98
N GLN A 50 31.53 -5.97 6.23
CA GLN A 50 30.88 -6.42 5.00
C GLN A 50 31.90 -6.83 3.92
N LYS A 51 33.02 -6.11 3.82
CA LYS A 51 34.12 -6.43 2.89
C LYS A 51 34.83 -7.73 3.27
N LEU A 52 35.06 -7.97 4.56
CA LEU A 52 35.62 -9.24 5.06
C LEU A 52 34.69 -10.42 4.76
N LEU A 53 33.38 -10.25 4.99
CA LEU A 53 32.37 -11.27 4.67
C LEU A 53 32.33 -11.58 3.17
N TYR A 54 32.38 -10.54 2.32
CA TYR A 54 32.41 -10.72 0.87
C TYR A 54 33.64 -11.54 0.41
N HIS A 55 34.82 -11.25 0.95
CA HIS A 55 36.01 -12.05 0.65
C HIS A 55 35.90 -13.49 1.17
N LEU A 56 35.33 -13.69 2.35
CA LEU A 56 35.08 -15.03 2.89
C LEU A 56 34.13 -15.82 1.99
N CYS A 57 33.07 -15.20 1.47
CA CYS A 57 32.15 -15.80 0.51
C CYS A 57 32.83 -16.17 -0.80
N ILE A 58 33.77 -15.37 -1.30
CA ILE A 58 34.55 -15.71 -2.50
C ILE A 58 35.44 -16.93 -2.23
N ILE A 59 36.11 -16.97 -1.07
CA ILE A 59 36.98 -18.08 -0.70
C ILE A 59 36.17 -19.38 -0.54
N SER A 60 35.02 -19.32 0.12
CA SER A 60 34.15 -20.48 0.27
C SER A 60 33.56 -20.94 -1.06
N ALA A 61 33.18 -20.02 -1.95
CA ALA A 61 32.72 -20.36 -3.29
C ALA A 61 33.82 -21.06 -4.12
N ARG A 62 35.07 -20.60 -4.04
CA ARG A 62 36.21 -21.28 -4.68
C ARG A 62 36.43 -22.68 -4.11
N TYR A 63 36.39 -22.81 -2.78
CA TYR A 63 36.51 -24.10 -2.12
C TYR A 63 35.42 -25.09 -2.56
N ILE A 64 34.17 -24.63 -2.69
CA ILE A 64 33.06 -25.44 -3.19
C ILE A 64 33.30 -25.84 -4.66
N VAL A 65 33.74 -24.91 -5.51
CA VAL A 65 34.04 -25.19 -6.92
C VAL A 65 35.18 -26.20 -7.07
N ASP A 66 36.22 -26.09 -6.25
CA ASP A 66 37.37 -26.99 -6.26
C ASP A 66 37.05 -28.37 -5.63
N ALA A 67 36.08 -28.43 -4.72
CA ALA A 67 35.58 -29.68 -4.12
C ALA A 67 34.60 -30.44 -5.03
N ILE A 68 34.10 -29.84 -6.11
CA ILE A 68 33.21 -30.50 -7.07
C ILE A 68 34.05 -31.37 -8.02
N PRO A 69 33.77 -32.69 -8.12
CA PRO A 69 34.47 -33.57 -9.04
C PRO A 69 34.33 -33.10 -10.50
N PRO A 70 35.37 -33.17 -11.34
CA PRO A 70 35.30 -32.75 -12.75
C PRO A 70 34.22 -33.48 -13.55
N SER A 71 33.78 -34.67 -13.12
CA SER A 71 32.65 -35.41 -13.70
C SER A 71 31.31 -34.66 -13.60
N PHE A 72 31.09 -33.86 -12.55
CA PHE A 72 29.86 -33.08 -12.36
C PHE A 72 29.86 -31.83 -13.27
N LEU A 73 31.02 -31.17 -13.41
CA LEU A 73 31.20 -30.06 -14.35
C LEU A 73 31.08 -30.50 -15.82
N ILE A 74 31.55 -31.70 -16.15
CA ILE A 74 31.36 -32.32 -17.48
C ILE A 74 29.88 -32.61 -17.72
N SER A 75 29.11 -33.08 -16.73
CA SER A 75 27.67 -33.35 -16.85
C SER A 75 26.86 -32.07 -17.17
N VAL A 76 27.15 -30.96 -16.47
CA VAL A 76 26.54 -29.65 -16.73
C VAL A 76 26.95 -29.12 -18.11
N LYS A 77 28.23 -29.24 -18.51
CA LYS A 77 28.68 -28.88 -19.87
C LYS A 77 28.08 -29.77 -20.96
N LYS A 78 27.84 -31.07 -20.69
CA LYS A 78 27.19 -32.00 -21.64
C LYS A 78 25.71 -31.68 -21.81
N CYS A 79 25.06 -31.17 -20.77
CA CYS A 79 23.69 -30.65 -20.86
C CYS A 79 23.61 -29.40 -21.77
N VAL A 80 24.63 -28.53 -21.73
CA VAL A 80 24.75 -27.36 -22.62
C VAL A 80 25.20 -27.74 -24.04
N SER A 81 26.10 -28.73 -24.19
CA SER A 81 26.69 -29.14 -25.48
C SER A 81 25.80 -30.07 -26.31
N LYS A 82 24.90 -30.85 -25.70
CA LYS A 82 23.92 -31.68 -26.44
C LYS A 82 22.95 -30.87 -27.31
N LYS A 83 22.92 -29.53 -27.16
CA LYS A 83 22.14 -28.63 -28.02
C LYS A 83 22.85 -28.27 -29.35
N ALA A 84 24.11 -28.69 -29.58
CA ALA A 84 24.92 -28.09 -30.66
C ALA A 84 25.19 -28.93 -31.94
N GLN A 85 24.91 -30.24 -32.03
CA GLN A 85 25.07 -31.03 -33.28
C GLN A 85 24.59 -32.46 -33.04
N SER A 86 23.84 -33.17 -33.88
CA SER A 86 23.20 -32.94 -35.19
C SER A 86 22.21 -34.11 -35.37
N LEU A 87 20.97 -33.86 -35.78
CA LEU A 87 20.16 -34.82 -36.56
C LEU A 87 18.97 -34.12 -37.22
N ALA A 88 19.05 -34.06 -38.55
CA ALA A 88 17.98 -34.06 -39.55
C ALA A 88 16.80 -33.08 -39.41
N TYR A 89 16.73 -32.17 -40.38
CA TYR A 89 15.57 -31.43 -40.88
C TYR A 89 14.24 -31.62 -40.12
N SER A 90 13.90 -30.60 -39.33
CA SER A 90 12.55 -30.15 -38.99
C SER A 90 12.66 -28.68 -38.56
N PRO A 91 11.67 -27.81 -38.83
CA PRO A 91 11.84 -26.36 -38.80
C PRO A 91 12.09 -25.86 -37.35
N THR A 92 13.35 -25.83 -36.95
CA THR A 92 13.80 -25.56 -35.58
C THR A 92 13.81 -24.07 -35.28
N SER A 93 13.98 -23.22 -36.31
CA SER A 93 13.77 -21.77 -36.21
C SER A 93 12.33 -21.44 -35.78
N ASN A 94 11.35 -22.18 -36.31
CA ASN A 94 9.94 -21.93 -36.01
C ASN A 94 9.59 -22.33 -34.56
N CYS A 95 10.27 -23.32 -33.97
CA CYS A 95 9.98 -23.79 -32.61
C CYS A 95 10.45 -22.79 -31.53
N GLU A 96 11.66 -22.24 -31.64
CA GLU A 96 12.16 -21.22 -30.70
C GLU A 96 11.39 -19.89 -30.84
N GLU A 97 11.02 -19.51 -32.06
CA GLU A 97 10.21 -18.33 -32.32
C GLU A 97 8.76 -18.48 -31.82
N VAL A 98 8.19 -19.69 -31.94
CA VAL A 98 6.88 -20.04 -31.35
C VAL A 98 6.94 -20.05 -29.83
N GLN A 99 8.00 -20.58 -29.22
CA GLN A 99 8.20 -20.53 -27.76
C GLN A 99 8.31 -19.08 -27.28
N LYS A 100 9.07 -18.25 -27.99
CA LYS A 100 9.20 -16.82 -27.70
C LYS A 100 7.85 -16.10 -27.81
N LYS A 101 7.10 -16.30 -28.90
CA LYS A 101 5.75 -15.73 -29.08
C LYS A 101 4.77 -16.20 -28.02
N ARG A 102 4.83 -17.46 -27.57
CA ARG A 102 4.01 -17.96 -26.46
C ARG A 102 4.36 -17.31 -25.13
N MET A 103 5.65 -17.12 -24.87
CA MET A 103 6.12 -16.41 -23.67
C MET A 103 5.68 -14.94 -23.69
N GLU A 104 5.81 -14.27 -24.82
CA GLU A 104 5.36 -12.88 -25.00
C GLU A 104 3.84 -12.75 -24.85
N LEU A 105 3.07 -13.66 -25.47
CA LEU A 105 1.62 -13.69 -25.34
C LEU A 105 1.18 -13.92 -23.89
N PHE A 106 1.81 -14.87 -23.19
CA PHE A 106 1.54 -15.12 -21.78
C PHE A 106 1.82 -13.89 -20.92
N HIS A 107 2.95 -13.21 -21.14
CA HIS A 107 3.29 -12.00 -20.39
C HIS A 107 2.27 -10.88 -20.62
N TYR A 108 1.85 -10.71 -21.87
CA TYR A 108 0.87 -9.70 -22.25
C TYR A 108 -0.55 -10.00 -21.71
N GLU A 109 -0.99 -11.26 -21.79
CA GLU A 109 -2.26 -11.70 -21.21
C GLU A 109 -2.28 -11.52 -19.69
N TYR A 110 -1.22 -11.96 -19.01
CA TYR A 110 -1.07 -11.76 -17.57
C TYR A 110 -1.14 -10.28 -17.18
N GLN A 111 -0.42 -9.40 -17.89
CA GLN A 111 -0.45 -7.97 -17.62
C GLN A 111 -1.84 -7.36 -17.84
N ARG A 112 -2.55 -7.78 -18.89
CA ARG A 112 -3.91 -7.34 -19.18
C ARG A 112 -4.88 -7.78 -18.08
N GLU A 113 -4.81 -9.03 -17.63
CA GLU A 113 -5.65 -9.53 -16.53
C GLU A 113 -5.40 -8.76 -15.23
N GLN A 114 -4.14 -8.45 -14.91
CA GLN A 114 -3.81 -7.62 -13.75
C GLN A 114 -4.40 -6.21 -13.85
N GLN A 115 -4.28 -5.56 -15.02
CA GLN A 115 -4.88 -4.24 -15.24
C GLN A 115 -6.39 -4.28 -15.14
N GLN A 116 -7.02 -5.31 -15.72
CA GLN A 116 -8.47 -5.45 -15.68
C GLN A 116 -8.97 -5.72 -14.26
N TYR A 117 -8.24 -6.51 -13.47
CA TYR A 117 -8.53 -6.73 -12.05
C TYR A 117 -8.42 -5.42 -11.24
N GLN A 118 -7.33 -4.66 -11.42
CA GLN A 118 -7.15 -3.36 -10.75
C GLN A 118 -8.27 -2.38 -11.10
N TRP A 119 -8.59 -2.27 -12.39
CA TRP A 119 -9.64 -1.37 -12.86
C TRP A 119 -11.04 -1.76 -12.38
N GLN A 120 -11.35 -3.06 -12.30
CA GLN A 120 -12.61 -3.53 -11.73
C GLN A 120 -12.70 -3.17 -10.24
N LYS A 121 -11.60 -3.39 -9.50
CA LYS A 121 -11.53 -3.06 -8.08
C LYS A 121 -11.69 -1.54 -7.83
N GLU A 122 -10.98 -0.71 -8.59
CA GLU A 122 -11.09 0.76 -8.49
C GLU A 122 -12.52 1.22 -8.78
N ARG A 123 -13.15 0.66 -9.82
CA ARG A 123 -14.55 0.94 -10.13
C ARG A 123 -15.50 0.57 -9.00
N GLU A 124 -15.36 -0.61 -8.40
CA GLU A 124 -16.19 -1.04 -7.27
C GLU A 124 -16.00 -0.11 -6.05
N GLU A 125 -14.77 0.33 -5.79
CA GLU A 125 -14.45 1.29 -4.73
C GLU A 125 -15.05 2.68 -5.01
N ASP A 126 -15.01 3.15 -6.26
CA ASP A 126 -15.58 4.41 -6.71
C ASP A 126 -17.12 4.41 -6.67
N GLU A 127 -17.76 3.33 -7.13
CA GLU A 127 -19.22 3.16 -7.05
C GLU A 127 -19.70 3.19 -5.61
N LYS A 128 -18.98 2.47 -4.73
CA LYS A 128 -19.23 2.48 -3.29
C LYS A 128 -19.08 3.87 -2.69
N LEU A 129 -18.00 4.59 -3.03
CA LEU A 129 -17.77 5.95 -2.56
C LEU A 129 -18.87 6.91 -3.04
N ASN A 130 -19.26 6.82 -4.31
CA ASN A 130 -20.31 7.65 -4.88
C ASN A 130 -21.67 7.39 -4.20
N ALA A 131 -22.00 6.12 -3.92
CA ALA A 131 -23.20 5.76 -3.17
C ALA A 131 -23.22 6.39 -1.77
N ILE A 132 -22.08 6.41 -1.08
CA ILE A 132 -21.93 7.00 0.26
C ILE A 132 -22.02 8.52 0.23
N LEU A 133 -21.43 9.17 -0.78
CA LEU A 133 -21.54 10.62 -0.97
C LEU A 133 -22.98 11.03 -1.31
N ARG A 134 -23.70 10.22 -2.09
CA ARG A 134 -25.13 10.42 -2.38
C ARG A 134 -25.98 10.26 -1.12
N TYR A 135 -25.76 9.20 -0.32
CA TYR A 135 -26.38 9.04 0.99
C TYR A 135 -26.15 10.25 1.90
N THR A 136 -24.91 10.75 1.94
CA THR A 136 -24.54 11.92 2.75
C THR A 136 -25.32 13.15 2.32
N ARG A 137 -25.32 13.47 1.03
CA ARG A 137 -26.05 14.62 0.47
C ARG A 137 -27.55 14.51 0.73
N ASP A 138 -28.16 13.37 0.44
CA ASP A 138 -29.61 13.14 0.59
C ASP A 138 -30.05 13.12 2.07
N THR A 139 -29.13 12.81 2.98
CA THR A 139 -29.35 12.89 4.43
C THR A 139 -29.37 14.36 4.87
N PHE A 140 -28.35 15.15 4.52
CA PHE A 140 -28.21 16.51 5.02
C PHE A 140 -29.10 17.56 4.34
N LYS A 141 -29.53 17.31 3.09
CA LYS A 141 -30.53 18.13 2.41
C LYS A 141 -31.86 18.28 3.15
N ARG A 142 -32.15 17.40 4.13
CA ARG A 142 -33.40 17.42 4.92
C ARG A 142 -33.32 18.31 6.17
N PHE A 143 -32.16 18.92 6.45
CA PHE A 143 -31.89 19.62 7.71
C PHE A 143 -31.61 21.12 7.57
N ASP A 144 -31.96 21.73 6.43
CA ASP A 144 -31.76 23.15 6.13
C ASP A 144 -30.30 23.64 6.20
N LEU A 145 -29.34 22.75 5.92
CA LEU A 145 -27.93 23.12 5.78
C LEU A 145 -27.70 23.88 4.48
N GLU A 146 -26.74 24.82 4.50
CA GLU A 146 -26.28 25.47 3.27
C GLU A 146 -25.58 24.45 2.36
N GLU A 147 -25.65 24.64 1.04
CA GLU A 147 -25.00 23.75 0.07
C GLU A 147 -23.47 23.69 0.28
N THR A 148 -22.88 24.78 0.78
CA THR A 148 -21.47 24.87 1.19
C THR A 148 -21.14 23.96 2.36
N GLU A 149 -22.00 23.90 3.39
CA GLU A 149 -21.86 23.00 4.53
C GLU A 149 -22.02 21.54 4.10
N ILE A 150 -23.02 21.25 3.25
CA ILE A 150 -23.22 19.90 2.69
C ILE A 150 -21.99 19.48 1.87
N TYR A 151 -21.42 20.39 1.07
CA TYR A 151 -20.19 20.14 0.33
C TYR A 151 -19.02 19.81 1.27
N GLN A 152 -18.80 20.60 2.32
CA GLN A 152 -17.75 20.32 3.32
C GLN A 152 -17.94 18.96 4.01
N ILE A 153 -19.18 18.57 4.34
CA ILE A 153 -19.47 17.24 4.89
C ILE A 153 -19.12 16.16 3.86
N CYS A 154 -19.47 16.34 2.58
CA CYS A 154 -19.11 15.40 1.52
C CYS A 154 -17.59 15.25 1.36
N GLU A 155 -16.82 16.35 1.43
CA GLU A 155 -15.35 16.29 1.41
C GLU A 155 -14.80 15.55 2.63
N SER A 156 -15.35 15.85 3.82
CA SER A 156 -15.03 15.18 5.08
C SER A 156 -15.22 13.66 4.97
N VAL A 157 -16.37 13.25 4.43
CA VAL A 157 -16.72 11.84 4.21
C VAL A 157 -15.83 11.19 3.17
N ARG A 158 -15.52 11.89 2.06
CA ARG A 158 -14.64 11.36 1.01
C ARG A 158 -13.26 11.05 1.59
N TYR A 159 -12.67 12.00 2.29
CA TYR A 159 -11.36 11.82 2.90
C TYR A 159 -11.38 10.71 3.96
N PHE A 160 -12.44 10.65 4.78
CA PHE A 160 -12.63 9.61 5.79
C PHE A 160 -12.72 8.21 5.20
N ALA A 161 -13.50 8.03 4.14
CA ALA A 161 -13.70 6.76 3.48
C ALA A 161 -12.44 6.29 2.73
N THR A 162 -11.79 7.19 1.97
CA THR A 162 -10.64 6.86 1.12
C THR A 162 -9.35 6.69 1.93
N ASN A 163 -9.08 7.60 2.87
CA ASN A 163 -7.78 7.63 3.57
C ASN A 163 -7.82 6.97 4.95
N ARG A 164 -9.01 6.62 5.47
CA ARG A 164 -9.21 6.15 6.85
C ARG A 164 -8.60 7.11 7.88
N GLN A 165 -8.70 8.40 7.58
CA GLN A 165 -8.18 9.51 8.37
C GLN A 165 -9.23 10.62 8.45
N VAL A 166 -9.01 11.57 9.34
CA VAL A 166 -9.96 12.66 9.58
C VAL A 166 -9.36 13.95 9.05
N LEU A 167 -10.14 14.69 8.26
CA LEU A 167 -9.79 16.04 7.82
C LEU A 167 -9.69 16.96 9.05
N SER A 168 -8.64 17.79 9.12
CA SER A 168 -8.37 18.62 10.28
C SER A 168 -9.47 19.67 10.49
N ALA A 169 -9.77 19.99 11.74
CA ALA A 169 -10.81 20.94 12.14
C ALA A 169 -10.59 22.37 11.60
N THR A 170 -9.37 22.73 11.20
CA THR A 170 -9.07 24.03 10.60
C THR A 170 -9.68 24.20 9.20
N GLU A 171 -10.04 23.10 8.54
CA GLU A 171 -10.51 23.09 7.15
C GLU A 171 -12.04 22.95 7.04
N ILE A 172 -12.74 22.57 8.12
CA ILE A 172 -14.17 22.29 8.14
C ILE A 172 -14.85 23.15 9.21
N HIS A 173 -15.78 24.01 8.80
CA HIS A 173 -16.56 24.82 9.73
C HIS A 173 -18.05 24.72 9.39
N ILE A 174 -18.73 23.80 10.07
CA ILE A 174 -20.17 23.57 9.93
C ILE A 174 -20.85 24.14 11.16
N LYS A 175 -21.79 25.07 10.94
CA LYS A 175 -22.49 25.73 12.05
C LYS A 175 -23.50 24.78 12.67
N LYS A 176 -23.71 24.93 13.96
CA LYS A 176 -24.66 24.12 14.71
C LYS A 176 -26.10 24.44 14.32
N HIS A 177 -26.73 23.52 13.64
CA HIS A 177 -28.17 23.51 13.36
C HIS A 177 -28.93 22.78 14.48
N THR A 178 -29.94 23.43 15.07
CA THR A 178 -30.78 22.85 16.14
C THR A 178 -31.62 21.68 15.66
N SER A 179 -31.84 21.58 14.36
CA SER A 179 -32.51 20.45 13.71
C SER A 179 -31.70 19.15 13.85
N LEU A 180 -30.37 19.21 13.99
CA LEU A 180 -29.50 18.05 14.12
C LEU A 180 -29.13 17.77 15.58
N THR A 181 -29.27 16.51 15.98
CA THR A 181 -28.89 16.03 17.32
C THR A 181 -27.54 15.31 17.28
N GLN A 182 -26.81 15.32 18.41
CA GLN A 182 -25.60 14.52 18.56
C GLN A 182 -25.84 13.03 18.25
N ILE A 183 -27.00 12.50 18.61
CA ILE A 183 -27.35 11.09 18.33
C ILE A 183 -27.42 10.85 16.82
N SER A 184 -28.09 11.75 16.08
CA SER A 184 -28.21 11.64 14.62
C SER A 184 -26.84 11.70 13.94
N LEU A 185 -25.96 12.61 14.38
CA LEU A 185 -24.61 12.76 13.82
C LEU A 185 -23.69 11.56 14.13
N LYS A 186 -23.79 10.99 15.34
CA LYS A 186 -23.09 9.76 15.70
C LYS A 186 -23.57 8.57 14.86
N ASN A 187 -24.89 8.40 14.72
CA ASN A 187 -25.48 7.35 13.89
C ASN A 187 -25.06 7.50 12.42
N PHE A 188 -25.08 8.73 11.88
CA PHE A 188 -24.59 9.03 10.54
C PHE A 188 -23.14 8.55 10.33
N ALA A 189 -22.23 8.95 11.22
CA ALA A 189 -20.83 8.54 11.14
C ALA A 189 -20.65 7.03 11.29
N TRP A 190 -21.42 6.39 12.18
CA TRP A 190 -21.42 4.94 12.35
C TRP A 190 -21.85 4.23 11.07
N ASN A 191 -22.91 4.71 10.41
CA ASN A 191 -23.43 4.11 9.18
C ASN A 191 -22.35 4.07 8.09
N ILE A 192 -21.61 5.16 7.89
CA ILE A 192 -20.51 5.22 6.93
C ILE A 192 -19.36 4.30 7.35
N ALA A 193 -18.94 4.38 8.61
CA ALA A 193 -17.84 3.57 9.14
C ALA A 193 -18.11 2.07 9.01
N PHE A 194 -19.37 1.64 9.19
CA PHE A 194 -19.79 0.27 9.02
C PHE A 194 -19.54 -0.24 7.58
N GLN A 195 -19.86 0.56 6.56
CA GLN A 195 -19.67 0.17 5.16
C GLN A 195 -18.19 -0.05 4.81
N TYR A 196 -17.27 0.66 5.46
CA TYR A 196 -15.82 0.57 5.19
C TYR A 196 -15.05 -0.24 6.23
N ASN A 197 -15.74 -0.85 7.19
CA ASN A 197 -15.13 -1.54 8.33
C ASN A 197 -14.11 -0.65 9.07
N ILE A 198 -14.48 0.61 9.34
CA ILE A 198 -13.66 1.59 10.06
C ILE A 198 -13.91 1.45 11.56
N GLY A 199 -12.83 1.41 12.35
CA GLY A 199 -12.87 1.21 13.79
C GLY A 199 -13.46 2.40 14.56
N ARG A 200 -14.01 2.11 15.75
CA ARG A 200 -14.72 3.08 16.60
C ARG A 200 -13.89 4.33 16.96
N ASP A 201 -12.60 4.18 17.21
CA ASP A 201 -11.73 5.32 17.57
C ASP A 201 -11.66 6.32 16.42
N MET A 202 -11.41 5.83 15.20
CA MET A 202 -11.32 6.66 14.01
C MET A 202 -12.66 7.34 13.68
N THR A 203 -13.77 6.61 13.80
CA THR A 203 -15.10 7.17 13.63
C THR A 203 -15.43 8.23 14.69
N THR A 204 -14.96 8.05 15.92
CA THR A 204 -15.12 9.04 17.00
C THR A 204 -14.35 10.32 16.67
N SER A 205 -13.11 10.20 16.21
CA SER A 205 -12.32 11.33 15.73
C SER A 205 -13.03 12.06 14.59
N PHE A 206 -13.60 11.33 13.63
CA PHE A 206 -14.37 11.91 12.53
C PHE A 206 -15.57 12.71 13.01
N VAL A 207 -16.36 12.17 13.95
CA VAL A 207 -17.52 12.86 14.54
C VAL A 207 -17.09 14.15 15.23
N MET A 208 -16.05 14.08 16.06
CA MET A 208 -15.62 15.24 16.87
C MET A 208 -14.94 16.32 16.04
N ALA A 209 -14.23 15.96 14.96
CA ALA A 209 -13.61 16.94 14.08
C ALA A 209 -14.62 17.58 13.12
N THR A 210 -15.43 16.76 12.45
CA THR A 210 -16.38 17.23 11.42
C THR A 210 -17.53 18.01 12.05
N PHE A 211 -18.04 17.56 13.20
CA PHE A 211 -19.20 18.18 13.86
C PHE A 211 -18.82 18.84 15.19
N ALA A 212 -17.66 19.50 15.24
CA ALA A 212 -17.06 20.04 16.46
C ALA A 212 -18.04 20.88 17.31
N GLU A 213 -18.88 21.71 16.68
CA GLU A 213 -19.83 22.56 17.41
C GLU A 213 -20.90 21.77 18.20
N TRP A 214 -21.25 20.56 17.77
CA TRP A 214 -22.17 19.71 18.51
C TRP A 214 -21.50 18.99 19.67
N PHE A 215 -20.18 18.75 19.60
CA PHE A 215 -19.43 17.92 20.55
C PHE A 215 -18.41 18.71 21.38
N ALA A 216 -18.43 20.04 21.36
CA ALA A 216 -17.50 20.91 22.11
C ALA A 216 -17.41 20.58 23.61
N ASN A 217 -18.51 20.11 24.22
CA ASN A 217 -18.59 19.75 25.64
C ASN A 217 -18.57 18.22 25.87
N SER A 218 -18.18 17.43 24.87
CA SER A 218 -18.15 15.97 24.95
C SER A 218 -16.72 15.45 24.97
N THR A 219 -16.45 14.46 25.81
CA THR A 219 -15.15 13.78 25.82
C THR A 219 -15.12 12.69 24.75
N PHE A 220 -13.92 12.42 24.23
CA PHE A 220 -13.69 11.36 23.24
C PHE A 220 -14.26 10.01 23.70
N ASP A 221 -13.97 9.61 24.94
CA ASP A 221 -14.46 8.35 25.50
C ASP A 221 -15.99 8.25 25.56
N THR A 222 -16.65 9.37 25.86
CA THR A 222 -18.11 9.43 25.94
C THR A 222 -18.75 9.26 24.57
N VAL A 223 -18.20 9.92 23.55
CA VAL A 223 -18.67 9.79 22.16
C VAL A 223 -18.41 8.37 21.66
N ARG A 224 -17.20 7.84 21.89
CA ARG A 224 -16.79 6.49 21.50
C ARG A 224 -17.69 5.40 22.07
N LYS A 225 -17.99 5.47 23.38
CA LYS A 225 -18.83 4.47 24.06
C LYS A 225 -20.27 4.46 23.52
N ASN A 226 -20.76 5.63 23.10
CA ASN A 226 -22.14 5.84 22.66
C ASN A 226 -22.25 6.19 21.17
N LEU A 227 -21.34 5.67 20.33
CA LEU A 227 -21.21 6.03 18.92
C LEU A 227 -22.41 5.59 18.06
N ARG A 228 -23.19 4.61 18.54
CA ARG A 228 -24.42 4.13 17.90
C ARG A 228 -25.55 4.13 18.91
N THR A 229 -26.74 4.54 18.48
CA THR A 229 -27.97 4.44 19.28
C THR A 229 -29.10 3.94 18.39
N THR A 230 -29.65 2.77 18.74
CA THR A 230 -30.74 2.10 18.01
C THR A 230 -32.09 2.24 18.70
N THR A 231 -32.13 2.74 19.93
CA THR A 231 -33.36 2.90 20.71
C THR A 231 -33.97 4.28 20.48
N GLY A 232 -35.27 4.32 20.24
CA GLY A 232 -36.01 5.57 19.97
C GLY A 232 -36.00 5.99 18.49
N ARG A 233 -36.80 7.00 18.16
CA ARG A 233 -36.86 7.59 16.80
C ARG A 233 -35.86 8.73 16.70
N HIS A 234 -34.88 8.58 15.81
CA HIS A 234 -33.85 9.58 15.53
C HIS A 234 -34.02 10.14 14.13
N LYS A 235 -33.53 11.36 13.90
CA LYS A 235 -33.63 12.00 12.58
C LYS A 235 -32.72 11.33 11.56
N ILE A 236 -31.60 10.76 12.02
CA ILE A 236 -30.76 9.85 11.25
C ILE A 236 -30.67 8.54 12.03
N GLU A 237 -31.28 7.49 11.49
CA GLU A 237 -31.30 6.16 12.07
C GLU A 237 -30.12 5.33 11.60
N ILE A 238 -29.88 4.20 12.27
CA ILE A 238 -28.84 3.26 11.87
C ILE A 238 -29.29 2.52 10.61
N ASP A 239 -28.41 2.50 9.61
CA ASP A 239 -28.65 1.83 8.34
C ASP A 239 -27.39 1.08 7.90
N GLU A 240 -27.43 -0.24 8.07
CA GLU A 240 -26.36 -1.16 7.67
C GLU A 240 -26.39 -1.45 6.16
N ASN A 241 -27.48 -1.06 5.46
CA ASN A 241 -27.75 -1.39 4.07
C ASN A 241 -27.76 -0.14 3.18
N ILE A 242 -26.84 0.81 3.40
CA ILE A 242 -26.74 2.01 2.56
C ILE A 242 -26.45 1.62 1.10
N LEU A 243 -25.48 0.73 0.88
CA LEU A 243 -25.01 0.43 -0.48
C LEU A 243 -26.12 -0.16 -1.37
N SER A 244 -27.00 -1.00 -0.84
CA SER A 244 -28.10 -1.57 -1.62
C SER A 244 -29.16 -0.56 -2.04
N LYS A 245 -29.22 0.61 -1.40
CA LYS A 245 -30.17 1.68 -1.73
C LYS A 245 -29.61 2.70 -2.72
N TYR A 246 -28.28 2.82 -2.79
CA TYR A 246 -27.61 3.93 -3.49
C TYR A 246 -26.71 3.48 -4.64
N ILE A 247 -26.29 2.21 -4.69
CA ILE A 247 -25.69 1.59 -5.89
C ILE A 247 -26.85 1.23 -6.83
N VAL A 248 -26.82 1.80 -8.04
CA VAL A 248 -27.81 1.57 -9.12
C VAL A 248 -27.10 0.98 -10.31
#